data_AF-A0A4Q0P0H6-F1
#
_entry.id   AF-A0A4Q0P0H6-F1
#
_cell.length_a   1.000
_cell.length_b   1.000
_cell.length_c   1.000
_cell.angle_alpha   90.00
_cell.angle_beta   90.00
_cell.angle_gamma   90.00
#
_symmetry.space_group_name_H-M   'P 1'
#
loop_
_entity.id
_entity.type
_entity.pdbx_description
1 polymer ?
#
loop_
_entity_poly.entity_id
_entity_poly.type
_entity_poly.pdbx_seq_one_letter_code
_entity_poly.pdbx_strand_id
1 'polypeptide(L)'
;MAHYNSFEDLEVFKKARLLSQNVWEIIQTTELKQDFELRNQINTSSGSIMDNIAEGFGRGGNKEFINFLGFPKVRAVKQNRN
;
A
#
# COMPACT_ATOMS: atom_id res chain seq x y z
N MET A 1 -17.69 -1.03 14.82
CA MET A 1 -16.43 -0.27 14.99
C MET A 1 -16.13 0.02 16.47
N ALA A 2 -16.57 -0.80 17.44
CA ALA A 2 -16.39 -0.52 18.88
C ALA A 2 -15.08 -1.07 19.48
N HIS A 3 -14.05 -1.39 18.67
CA HIS A 3 -12.84 -2.09 19.14
C HIS A 3 -11.52 -1.45 18.68
N TYR A 4 -11.57 -0.39 17.87
CA TYR A 4 -10.39 0.31 17.36
C TYR A 4 -10.61 1.81 17.53
N ASN A 5 -9.64 2.51 18.12
CA ASN A 5 -9.74 3.93 18.41
C ASN A 5 -9.12 4.78 17.29
N SER A 6 -8.19 4.19 16.53
CA SER A 6 -7.54 4.78 15.35
C SER A 6 -7.49 3.76 14.21
N PHE A 7 -7.40 4.26 12.96
CA PHE A 7 -7.08 3.42 11.80
C PHE A 7 -5.70 2.76 11.94
N GLU A 8 -4.81 3.35 12.74
CA GLU A 8 -3.47 2.84 13.01
C GLU A 8 -3.48 1.53 13.82
N ASP A 9 -4.55 1.30 14.59
CA ASP A 9 -4.71 0.07 15.37
C ASP A 9 -5.01 -1.14 14.47
N LEU A 10 -5.52 -0.90 13.25
CA LEU A 10 -5.93 -1.95 12.32
C LEU A 10 -4.71 -2.75 11.82
N GLU A 11 -4.78 -4.07 11.89
CA GLU A 11 -3.68 -4.97 11.47
C GLU A 11 -3.26 -4.78 10.00
N VAL A 12 -4.24 -4.60 9.14
CA VAL A 12 -4.09 -4.12 7.75
C VAL A 12 -3.28 -2.83 7.58
N PHE A 13 -3.44 -1.83 8.45
CA PHE A 13 -2.71 -0.57 8.38
C PHE A 13 -1.26 -0.81 8.76
N LYS A 14 -1.02 -1.62 9.81
CA LYS A 14 0.32 -2.06 10.20
C LYS A 14 1.02 -2.82 9.06
N LYS A 15 0.31 -3.71 8.36
CA LYS A 15 0.83 -4.41 7.18
C LYS A 15 1.11 -3.46 6.01
N ALA A 16 0.24 -2.50 5.74
CA ALA A 16 0.45 -1.49 4.71
C ALA A 16 1.68 -0.62 5.02
N ARG A 17 1.86 -0.24 6.29
CA ARG A 17 3.05 0.47 6.76
C ARG A 17 4.33 -0.34 6.56
N LEU A 18 4.32 -1.61 6.94
CA LEU A 18 5.47 -2.51 6.72
C LEU A 18 5.77 -2.66 5.22
N LEU A 19 4.75 -2.80 4.37
CA LEU A 19 4.93 -2.85 2.92
C LEU A 19 5.60 -1.57 2.39
N SER A 20 5.13 -0.39 2.80
CA SER A 20 5.72 0.88 2.38
C SER A 20 7.17 1.02 2.85
N GLN A 21 7.49 0.57 4.05
CA GLN A 21 8.87 0.51 4.56
C GLN A 21 9.76 -0.42 3.72
N ASN A 22 9.28 -1.63 3.39
CA ASN A 22 10.03 -2.57 2.55
C ASN A 22 10.23 -2.00 1.13
N VAL A 23 9.22 -1.35 0.56
CA VAL A 23 9.33 -0.66 -0.73
C VAL A 23 10.41 0.42 -0.67
N TRP A 24 10.42 1.23 0.40
CA TRP A 24 11.44 2.25 0.60
C TRP A 24 12.84 1.64 0.74
N GLU A 25 12.99 0.55 1.50
CA GLU A 25 14.26 -0.16 1.63
C GLU A 25 14.76 -0.68 0.28
N ILE A 26 13.88 -1.30 -0.53
CA ILE A 26 14.22 -1.74 -1.89
C ILE A 26 14.66 -0.56 -2.76
N ILE A 27 13.95 0.57 -2.68
CA ILE A 27 14.33 1.79 -3.40
C ILE A 27 15.77 2.19 -3.01
N GLN A 28 16.09 2.24 -1.72
CA GLN A 28 17.39 2.73 -1.24
C GLN A 28 18.55 1.77 -1.53
N THR A 29 18.28 0.46 -1.51
CA THR A 29 19.30 -0.59 -1.61
C THR A 29 19.57 -1.06 -3.04
N THR A 30 18.71 -0.72 -4.00
CA THR A 30 18.84 -1.14 -5.41
C THR A 30 19.14 0.04 -6.34
N GLU A 31 19.32 -0.24 -7.62
CA GLU A 31 19.46 0.77 -8.68
C GLU A 31 18.18 1.61 -8.88
N LEU A 32 17.05 1.16 -8.33
CA LEU A 32 15.76 1.88 -8.40
C LEU A 32 15.85 3.29 -7.84
N LYS A 33 16.77 3.60 -6.91
CA LYS A 33 17.00 4.96 -6.43
C LYS A 33 17.34 5.98 -7.54
N GLN A 34 17.91 5.50 -8.65
CA GLN A 34 18.36 6.32 -9.79
C GLN A 34 17.26 6.51 -10.84
N ASP A 35 16.27 5.61 -10.89
CA ASP A 35 15.09 5.77 -11.75
C ASP A 35 14.04 6.61 -11.03
N PHE A 36 14.17 7.94 -11.13
CA PHE A 36 13.35 8.89 -10.39
C PHE A 36 11.85 8.76 -10.69
N GLU A 37 11.48 8.46 -11.94
CA GLU A 37 10.08 8.34 -12.34
C GLU A 37 9.47 7.08 -11.73
N LEU A 38 10.10 5.92 -11.95
CA LEU A 38 9.61 4.65 -11.43
C LEU A 38 9.62 4.62 -9.90
N ARG A 39 10.69 5.15 -9.28
CA ARG A 39 10.80 5.31 -7.83
C ARG A 39 9.64 6.10 -7.26
N ASN A 40 9.33 7.26 -7.84
CA ASN A 40 8.28 8.13 -7.33
C ASN A 40 6.90 7.47 -7.50
N GLN A 41 6.65 6.79 -8.61
CA GLN A 41 5.39 6.07 -8.83
C GLN A 41 5.22 4.92 -7.82
N ILE A 42 6.27 4.10 -7.62
CA ILE A 42 6.24 2.98 -6.68
C ILE A 42 6.08 3.48 -5.24
N ASN A 43 6.87 4.48 -4.83
CA ASN A 43 6.82 5.01 -3.48
C ASN A 43 5.44 5.60 -3.16
N THR A 44 4.92 6.45 -4.06
CA THR A 44 3.59 7.06 -3.92
C THR A 44 2.48 6.01 -3.90
N SER A 45 2.55 5.02 -4.80
CA SER A 45 1.57 3.92 -4.85
C SER A 45 1.60 3.06 -3.58
N SER A 46 2.76 2.91 -2.92
CA SER A 46 2.85 2.17 -1.66
C SER A 46 2.23 2.96 -0.49
N GLY A 47 2.43 4.28 -0.45
CA GLY A 47 1.87 5.16 0.59
C GLY A 47 0.35 5.28 0.52
N SER A 48 -0.22 5.33 -0.69
CA SER A 48 -1.65 5.53 -0.89
C SER A 48 -2.53 4.41 -0.30
N ILE A 49 -1.98 3.23 -0.04
CA ILE A 49 -2.69 2.14 0.64
C ILE A 49 -3.06 2.57 2.06
N MET A 50 -2.14 3.23 2.79
CA MET A 50 -2.40 3.75 4.14
C MET A 50 -3.42 4.88 4.12
N ASP A 51 -3.33 5.79 3.14
CA ASP A 51 -4.28 6.89 2.97
C ASP A 51 -5.70 6.38 2.73
N ASN A 52 -5.86 5.38 1.85
CA ASN A 52 -7.15 4.75 1.58
C ASN A 52 -7.72 4.04 2.82
N ILE A 53 -6.87 3.41 3.64
CA ILE A 53 -7.31 2.78 4.90
C ILE A 53 -7.77 3.84 5.90
N ALA A 54 -7.03 4.93 6.05
CA ALA A 54 -7.38 6.03 6.94
C ALA A 54 -8.71 6.71 6.52
N GLU A 55 -8.88 6.96 5.21
CA GLU A 55 -10.11 7.51 4.67
C GLU A 55 -11.30 6.55 4.88
N GLY A 56 -11.12 5.26 4.56
CA GLY A 56 -12.15 4.24 4.73
C GLY A 56 -12.57 4.03 6.19
N PHE A 57 -11.63 4.16 7.13
CA PHE A 57 -11.92 4.12 8.57
C PHE A 57 -12.81 5.29 9.01
N GLY A 58 -12.50 6.51 8.52
CA GLY A 58 -13.30 7.71 8.81
C GLY A 58 -14.73 7.66 8.23
N ARG A 59 -14.95 6.88 7.15
CA ARG A 59 -16.25 6.75 6.47
C ARG A 59 -17.16 5.64 7.03
N GLY A 60 -16.75 4.88 8.05
CA GLY A 60 -17.61 3.97 8.81
C GLY A 60 -17.96 2.61 8.14
N GLY A 61 -17.27 2.20 7.08
CA GLY A 61 -17.67 1.06 6.25
C GLY A 61 -16.87 -0.23 6.45
N ASN A 62 -17.32 -1.11 7.34
CA ASN A 62 -16.76 -2.47 7.57
C ASN A 62 -16.72 -3.39 6.32
N LYS A 63 -17.48 -3.08 5.25
CA LYS A 63 -17.66 -3.95 4.07
C LYS A 63 -16.73 -3.64 2.90
N GLU A 64 -16.32 -2.39 2.68
CA GLU A 64 -15.36 -2.05 1.62
C GLU A 64 -13.93 -2.45 2.00
N PHE A 65 -13.67 -2.47 3.31
CA PHE A 65 -12.39 -2.81 3.91
C PHE A 65 -11.89 -4.22 3.56
N ILE A 66 -12.80 -5.20 3.56
CA ILE A 66 -12.49 -6.62 3.28
C ILE A 66 -12.22 -6.85 1.78
N ASN A 67 -12.90 -6.12 0.90
CA ASN A 67 -12.67 -6.22 -0.55
C ASN A 67 -11.31 -5.64 -0.97
N PHE A 68 -10.81 -4.62 -0.27
CA PHE A 68 -9.48 -4.04 -0.53
C PHE A 68 -8.34 -5.01 -0.15
N LEU A 69 -8.56 -5.84 0.88
CA LEU A 69 -7.60 -6.84 1.37
C LEU A 69 -7.52 -8.11 0.51
N GLY A 70 -8.57 -8.42 -0.25
CA GLY A 70 -8.69 -9.68 -1.01
C GLY A 70 -7.94 -9.71 -2.35
N PHE A 71 -7.51 -8.57 -2.89
CA PHE A 71 -6.84 -8.50 -4.17
C PHE A 71 -5.82 -7.35 -4.22
N PRO A 72 -4.53 -7.59 -3.92
CA PRO A 72 -3.50 -6.90 -4.66
C PRO A 72 -3.56 -7.50 -6.07
N LYS A 73 -4.42 -6.94 -6.92
CA LYS A 73 -4.40 -7.24 -8.35
C LYS A 73 -3.10 -6.65 -8.86
N VAL A 74 -2.02 -7.41 -8.72
CA VAL A 74 -0.75 -7.18 -9.39
C VAL A 74 -1.16 -7.04 -10.85
N ARG A 75 -1.16 -5.81 -11.35
CA ARG A 75 -1.29 -5.56 -12.78
C ARG A 75 0.02 -6.05 -13.35
N ALA A 76 0.10 -7.36 -13.56
CA ALA A 76 1.18 -8.00 -14.27
C ALA A 76 1.08 -7.45 -15.70
N VAL A 77 1.80 -6.36 -15.94
CA VAL A 77 2.24 -6.02 -17.28
C VAL A 77 3.10 -7.20 -17.70
N LYS A 78 2.51 -8.09 -18.50
CA LYS A 78 3.27 -9.08 -19.25
C LYS A 78 4.28 -8.30 -20.09
N GLN A 79 5.52 -8.19 -19.63
CA GLN A 79 6.64 -7.97 -20.53
C GLN A 79 6.81 -9.28 -21.31
N ASN A 80 6.24 -9.32 -22.52
CA ASN A 80 6.73 -10.22 -23.54
C ASN A 80 8.19 -9.80 -23.81
N ARG A 81 9.14 -10.57 -23.28
CA ARG A 81 10.50 -10.59 -23.80
C ARG A 81 10.58 -11.70 -24.85
N ASN A 82 10.95 -11.25 -26.05
CA ASN A 82 11.36 -11.98 -27.25
C ASN A 82 10.32 -12.89 -27.92
#